data_AF-A0A222E7R3-F1
#
_entry.id   AF-A0A222E7R3-F1
#
_cell.length_a   1.000
_cell.length_b   1.000
_cell.length_c   1.000
_cell.angle_alpha   90.00
_cell.angle_beta   90.00
_cell.angle_gamma   90.00
#
_symmetry.space_group_name_H-M   'P 1'
#
loop_
_entity.id
_entity.type
_entity.pdbx_description
1 polymer ?
#
loop_
_entity_poly.entity_id
_entity_poly.type
_entity_poly.pdbx_seq_one_letter_code
_entity_poly.pdbx_strand_id
1 'polypeptide(L)'
;MMVALLCLMFRGMRSAVWLAVVAGLLPMAATAQTCQVPPDLMGVARTLAALPMDLSDVPSAMSDRLAQQMLSISEAQILNSLKESGLQSISPVAVDVLAEAERLAGGATFQPARVDALLRRLDEQSTLACIDSGKSIFQNGQQGRTGGFFVEKGFSWSEVSKRAEEEKLFAAGAVVFAMVGFISVLVLIDSGFRWIMALLYNRKACRIPADLKVGKKVIEGLVVTLGRGGCRFHPIDTMAFDAALADIRGTVALLLIEDEDFEVRCSGIYDTVTDFRFERSITIKHQRALLVHSTISPYYIRKSRDGGTKAVEGLI
;
A
#
# COMPACT_ATOMS: atom_id res chain seq x y z
N MET A 1 -10.66 47.01 6.58
CA MET A 1 -11.39 46.82 5.30
C MET A 1 -10.66 45.99 4.24
N MET A 2 -9.35 45.69 4.34
CA MET A 2 -8.63 44.87 3.36
C MET A 2 -8.88 43.35 3.42
N VAL A 3 -9.40 42.81 4.53
CA VAL A 3 -9.61 41.35 4.69
C VAL A 3 -10.88 40.86 3.96
N ALA A 4 -11.87 41.74 3.74
CA ALA A 4 -13.10 41.38 3.04
C ALA A 4 -12.91 41.25 1.52
N LEU A 5 -11.94 41.96 0.93
CA LEU A 5 -11.65 41.89 -0.51
C LEU A 5 -10.88 40.61 -0.89
N LEU A 6 -10.02 40.10 0.00
CA LEU A 6 -9.23 38.89 -0.26
C LEU A 6 -10.11 37.61 -0.28
N CYS A 7 -11.18 37.59 0.51
CA CYS A 7 -12.13 36.47 0.54
C CYS A 7 -13.02 36.39 -0.71
N LEU A 8 -13.21 37.50 -1.45
CA LEU A 8 -13.99 37.49 -2.70
C LEU A 8 -13.17 36.99 -3.90
N MET A 9 -11.85 37.21 -3.92
CA MET A 9 -11.00 36.75 -5.03
C MET A 9 -10.79 35.22 -5.06
N PHE A 10 -10.82 34.54 -3.90
CA PHE A 10 -10.70 33.07 -3.87
C PHE A 10 -11.97 32.31 -4.30
N ARG A 11 -13.10 33.00 -4.47
CA ARG A 11 -14.36 32.40 -4.94
C ARG A 11 -14.43 32.30 -6.47
N GLY A 12 -13.69 33.14 -7.20
CA GLY A 12 -13.71 33.19 -8.67
C GLY A 12 -12.84 32.14 -9.38
N MET A 13 -11.72 31.72 -8.78
CA MET A 13 -10.80 30.76 -9.42
C MET A 13 -11.26 29.29 -9.37
N ARG A 14 -12.30 28.98 -8.57
CA ARG A 14 -12.85 27.62 -8.50
C ARG A 14 -13.76 27.27 -9.68
N SER A 15 -14.33 28.24 -10.39
CA SER A 15 -15.30 27.95 -11.45
C SER A 15 -14.65 27.69 -12.82
N ALA A 16 -13.45 28.21 -13.08
CA ALA A 16 -12.77 28.03 -14.36
C ALA A 16 -12.12 26.64 -14.52
N VAL A 17 -11.67 26.03 -13.42
CA VAL A 17 -11.02 24.70 -13.46
C VAL A 17 -12.03 23.56 -13.72
N TRP A 18 -13.30 23.74 -13.34
CA TRP A 18 -14.34 22.73 -13.53
C TRP A 18 -14.78 22.56 -15.00
N LEU A 19 -14.62 23.59 -15.84
CA LEU A 19 -15.00 23.53 -17.25
C LEU A 19 -13.98 22.76 -18.12
N ALA A 20 -12.74 22.59 -17.65
CA ALA A 20 -11.72 21.83 -18.37
C ALA A 20 -11.76 20.31 -18.09
N VAL A 21 -12.36 19.87 -16.97
CA VAL A 21 -12.37 18.45 -16.56
C VAL A 21 -13.50 17.65 -17.24
N VAL A 22 -14.55 18.31 -17.73
CA VAL A 22 -15.73 17.64 -18.32
C VAL A 22 -15.48 17.17 -19.77
N ALA A 23 -14.47 17.68 -20.47
CA ALA A 23 -14.24 17.34 -21.88
C ALA A 23 -13.40 16.06 -22.12
N GLY A 24 -12.91 15.38 -21.08
CA GLY A 24 -11.90 14.31 -21.21
C GLY A 24 -12.35 12.86 -20.99
N LEU A 25 -13.59 12.58 -20.57
CA LEU A 25 -14.00 11.23 -20.17
C LEU A 25 -14.71 10.48 -21.30
N LEU A 26 -13.93 9.96 -22.24
CA LEU A 26 -14.37 8.86 -23.11
C LEU A 26 -14.50 7.58 -22.25
N PRO A 27 -15.60 6.82 -22.38
CA PRO A 27 -15.78 5.57 -21.64
C PRO A 27 -14.83 4.52 -22.19
N MET A 28 -13.76 4.22 -21.43
CA MET A 28 -13.00 3.00 -21.66
C MET A 28 -13.83 1.82 -21.15
N ALA A 29 -14.20 0.93 -22.07
CA ALA A 29 -14.86 -0.32 -21.73
C ALA A 29 -13.96 -1.13 -20.78
N ALA A 30 -14.43 -1.32 -19.54
CA ALA A 30 -13.78 -2.21 -18.59
C ALA A 30 -13.97 -3.66 -19.05
N THR A 31 -13.02 -4.18 -19.80
CA THR A 31 -12.91 -5.62 -20.06
C THR A 31 -12.55 -6.30 -18.75
N ALA A 32 -13.47 -7.07 -18.17
CA ALA A 32 -13.16 -7.98 -17.08
C ALA A 32 -12.16 -9.02 -17.61
N GLN A 33 -10.88 -8.83 -17.33
CA GLN A 33 -9.85 -9.80 -17.64
C GLN A 33 -10.02 -10.98 -16.69
N THR A 34 -10.64 -12.04 -17.20
CA THR A 34 -10.69 -13.35 -16.56
C THR A 34 -9.27 -13.82 -16.26
N CYS A 35 -9.02 -14.24 -15.02
CA CYS A 35 -7.77 -14.89 -14.65
C CYS A 35 -7.60 -16.15 -15.51
N GLN A 36 -6.85 -16.04 -16.60
CA GLN A 36 -6.69 -17.11 -17.58
C GLN A 36 -5.21 -17.46 -17.64
N VAL A 37 -4.88 -18.64 -17.11
CA VAL A 37 -3.54 -19.22 -17.26
C VAL A 37 -3.30 -19.42 -18.76
N PRO A 38 -2.11 -19.08 -19.29
CA PRO A 38 -1.80 -19.26 -20.70
C PRO A 38 -2.13 -20.68 -21.17
N PRO A 39 -2.83 -20.83 -22.32
CA PRO A 39 -3.31 -22.13 -22.78
C PRO A 39 -2.17 -23.13 -23.04
N ASP A 40 -0.99 -22.62 -23.42
CA ASP A 40 0.20 -23.41 -23.68
C ASP A 40 0.71 -24.11 -22.42
N LEU A 41 0.81 -23.37 -21.30
CA LEU A 41 1.20 -23.92 -20.01
C LEU A 41 0.16 -24.96 -19.52
N MET A 42 -1.13 -24.68 -19.71
CA MET A 42 -2.20 -25.63 -19.39
C MET A 42 -2.17 -26.88 -20.29
N GLY A 43 -1.75 -26.75 -21.55
CA GLY A 43 -1.56 -27.85 -22.48
C GLY A 43 -0.46 -28.80 -22.01
N VAL A 44 0.68 -28.26 -21.58
CA VAL A 44 1.78 -29.03 -21.00
C VAL A 44 1.36 -29.69 -19.70
N ALA A 45 0.75 -28.94 -18.77
CA ALA A 45 0.29 -29.46 -17.48
C ALA A 45 -0.73 -30.61 -17.64
N ARG A 46 -1.67 -30.51 -18.59
CA ARG A 46 -2.61 -31.59 -18.91
C ARG A 46 -1.93 -32.83 -19.48
N THR A 47 -0.91 -32.63 -20.31
CA THR A 47 -0.15 -33.75 -20.90
C THR A 47 0.65 -34.47 -19.83
N LEU A 48 1.26 -33.73 -18.90
CA LEU A 48 1.93 -34.30 -17.71
C LEU A 48 0.95 -35.00 -16.76
N ALA A 49 -0.24 -34.43 -16.52
CA ALA A 49 -1.26 -35.03 -15.67
C ALA A 49 -1.87 -36.31 -16.26
N ALA A 50 -1.79 -36.49 -17.58
CA ALA A 50 -2.25 -37.69 -18.26
C ALA A 50 -1.22 -38.84 -18.25
N LEU A 51 -0.03 -38.63 -17.68
CA LEU A 51 0.98 -39.68 -17.59
C LEU A 51 0.54 -40.77 -16.60
N PRO A 52 0.70 -42.06 -16.96
CA PRO A 52 0.36 -43.17 -16.08
C PRO A 52 1.28 -43.19 -14.85
N MET A 53 0.70 -43.13 -13.66
CA MET A 53 1.44 -43.08 -12.39
C MET A 53 2.11 -44.41 -12.03
N ASP A 54 1.68 -45.51 -12.65
CA ASP A 54 2.13 -46.88 -12.33
C ASP A 54 3.35 -47.33 -13.16
N LEU A 55 3.79 -46.55 -14.16
CA LEU A 55 4.92 -46.88 -15.02
C LEU A 55 6.20 -46.18 -14.55
N SER A 56 7.33 -46.88 -14.64
CA SER A 56 8.66 -46.31 -14.38
C SER A 56 9.19 -45.43 -15.52
N ASP A 57 8.68 -45.66 -16.73
CA ASP A 57 9.11 -44.99 -17.95
C ASP A 57 7.93 -44.33 -18.68
N VAL A 58 8.19 -43.17 -19.28
CA VAL A 58 7.19 -42.47 -20.11
C VAL A 58 7.03 -43.20 -21.44
N PRO A 59 5.80 -43.52 -21.88
CA PRO A 59 5.58 -44.08 -23.22
C PRO A 59 6.15 -43.15 -24.29
N SER A 60 6.88 -43.69 -25.27
CA SER A 60 7.54 -42.89 -26.32
C SER A 60 6.58 -41.95 -27.06
N ALA A 61 5.34 -42.38 -27.28
CA ALA A 61 4.31 -41.54 -27.89
C ALA A 61 3.98 -40.28 -27.06
N MET A 62 4.09 -40.34 -25.73
CA MET A 62 3.87 -39.19 -24.84
C MET A 62 5.10 -38.29 -24.78
N SER A 63 6.32 -38.86 -24.77
CA SER A 63 7.56 -38.06 -24.83
C SER A 63 7.68 -37.31 -26.15
N ASP A 64 7.33 -37.95 -27.28
CA ASP A 64 7.34 -37.32 -28.60
C ASP A 64 6.31 -36.18 -28.67
N ARG A 65 5.14 -36.36 -28.06
CA ARG A 65 4.11 -35.32 -27.97
C ARG A 65 4.55 -34.14 -27.11
N LEU A 66 5.20 -34.40 -25.96
CA LEU A 66 5.79 -33.38 -25.10
C LEU A 66 6.89 -32.61 -25.86
N ALA A 67 7.76 -33.32 -26.58
CA ALA A 67 8.81 -32.70 -27.40
C ALA A 67 8.21 -31.79 -28.49
N GLN A 68 7.17 -32.24 -29.20
CA GLN A 68 6.47 -31.44 -30.19
C GLN A 68 5.81 -30.19 -29.59
N GLN A 69 5.21 -30.31 -28.40
CA GLN A 69 4.63 -29.16 -27.69
C GLN A 69 5.72 -28.15 -27.27
N MET A 70 6.84 -28.62 -26.73
CA MET A 70 7.94 -27.76 -26.27
C MET A 70 8.62 -27.00 -27.43
N LEU A 71 8.64 -27.53 -28.65
CA LEU A 71 9.15 -26.80 -29.83
C LEU A 71 8.33 -25.54 -30.16
N SER A 72 7.05 -25.54 -29.83
CA SER A 72 6.15 -24.41 -30.10
C SER A 72 6.10 -23.38 -28.97
N ILE A 73 6.64 -23.73 -27.79
CA ILE A 73 6.51 -22.94 -26.57
C ILE A 73 7.81 -22.22 -26.28
N SER A 74 7.77 -20.88 -26.28
CA SER A 74 8.86 -20.06 -25.78
C SER A 74 8.65 -19.75 -24.29
N GLU A 75 9.64 -20.06 -23.46
CA GLU A 75 9.63 -19.71 -22.02
C GLU A 75 9.41 -18.19 -21.84
N ALA A 76 10.10 -17.37 -22.63
CA ALA A 76 9.97 -15.92 -22.58
C ALA A 76 8.54 -15.45 -22.92
N GLN A 77 7.86 -16.14 -23.85
CA GLN A 77 6.48 -15.83 -24.21
C GLN A 77 5.52 -16.17 -23.06
N ILE A 78 5.69 -17.33 -22.41
CA ILE A 78 4.89 -17.72 -21.24
C ILE A 78 5.08 -16.72 -20.10
N LEU A 79 6.32 -16.33 -19.80
CA LEU A 79 6.61 -15.37 -18.73
C LEU A 79 6.00 -13.99 -19.03
N ASN A 80 6.05 -13.54 -20.28
CA ASN A 80 5.40 -12.30 -20.70
C ASN A 80 3.87 -12.39 -20.58
N SER A 81 3.25 -13.50 -21.02
CA SER A 81 1.80 -13.70 -20.89
C SER A 81 1.35 -13.80 -19.43
N LEU A 82 2.13 -14.44 -18.56
CA LEU A 82 1.86 -14.46 -17.12
C LEU A 82 1.96 -13.07 -16.51
N LYS A 83 2.96 -12.27 -16.91
CA LYS A 83 3.13 -10.89 -16.45
C LYS A 83 1.98 -10.00 -16.91
N GLU A 84 1.59 -10.08 -18.19
CA GLU A 84 0.46 -9.33 -18.76
C GLU A 84 -0.86 -9.69 -18.08
N SER A 85 -1.01 -10.94 -17.64
CA SER A 85 -2.19 -11.42 -16.92
C SER A 85 -2.17 -11.16 -15.40
N GLY A 86 -1.13 -10.49 -14.89
CA GLY A 86 -0.97 -10.23 -13.45
C GLY A 86 -0.64 -11.47 -12.61
N LEU A 87 -0.19 -12.56 -13.23
CA LEU A 87 0.14 -13.85 -12.63
C LEU A 87 1.64 -14.04 -12.40
N GLN A 88 2.35 -12.94 -12.12
CA GLN A 88 3.81 -12.96 -11.98
C GLN A 88 4.30 -13.90 -10.87
N SER A 89 3.49 -14.11 -9.82
CA SER A 89 3.78 -15.06 -8.74
C SER A 89 3.86 -16.53 -9.19
N ILE A 90 3.22 -16.90 -10.30
CA ILE A 90 3.24 -18.26 -10.85
C ILE A 90 4.54 -18.55 -11.62
N SER A 91 5.25 -17.52 -12.08
CA SER A 91 6.42 -17.63 -12.96
C SER A 91 7.45 -18.69 -12.54
N PRO A 92 7.87 -18.78 -11.25
CA PRO A 92 8.86 -19.79 -10.85
C PRO A 92 8.34 -21.23 -11.02
N VAL A 93 7.07 -21.47 -10.69
CA VAL A 93 6.46 -22.80 -10.81
C VAL A 93 6.21 -23.16 -12.27
N ALA A 94 5.85 -22.18 -13.11
CA ALA A 94 5.73 -22.41 -14.55
C ALA A 94 7.06 -22.85 -15.17
N VAL A 95 8.18 -22.21 -14.78
CA VAL A 95 9.52 -22.61 -15.24
C VAL A 95 9.87 -24.02 -14.76
N ASP A 96 9.58 -24.36 -13.50
CA ASP A 96 9.82 -25.72 -12.97
C ASP A 96 9.02 -26.79 -13.76
N VAL A 97 7.78 -26.49 -14.14
CA VAL A 97 6.93 -27.40 -14.94
C VAL A 97 7.46 -27.55 -16.37
N LEU A 98 7.89 -26.46 -17.01
CA LEU A 98 8.47 -26.49 -18.35
C LEU A 98 9.82 -27.24 -18.36
N ALA A 99 10.65 -27.03 -17.35
CA ALA A 99 11.93 -27.74 -17.21
C ALA A 99 11.70 -29.25 -17.00
N GLU A 100 10.71 -29.64 -16.20
CA GLU A 100 10.38 -31.06 -16.02
C GLU A 100 9.78 -31.67 -17.30
N ALA A 101 8.97 -30.92 -18.05
CA ALA A 101 8.45 -31.33 -19.35
C ALA A 101 9.58 -31.56 -20.37
N GLU A 102 10.55 -30.65 -20.46
CA GLU A 102 11.72 -30.79 -21.32
C GLU A 102 12.59 -31.99 -20.93
N ARG A 103 12.78 -32.19 -19.61
CA ARG A 103 13.52 -33.34 -19.08
C ARG A 103 12.89 -34.67 -19.50
N LEU A 104 11.56 -34.78 -19.42
CA LEU A 104 10.82 -35.98 -19.84
C LEU A 104 10.77 -36.13 -21.36
N ALA A 105 10.69 -35.03 -22.11
CA ALA A 105 10.79 -35.03 -23.57
C ALA A 105 12.17 -35.54 -24.04
N GLY A 106 13.24 -35.26 -23.29
CA GLY A 106 14.58 -35.78 -23.52
C GLY A 106 14.80 -37.24 -23.11
N GLY A 107 13.75 -37.96 -22.68
CA GLY A 107 13.82 -39.38 -22.33
C GLY A 107 14.38 -39.68 -20.94
N ALA A 108 14.36 -38.71 -20.02
CA ALA A 108 14.83 -38.94 -18.67
C ALA A 108 13.84 -39.79 -17.84
N THR A 109 14.37 -40.47 -16.81
CA THR A 109 13.57 -41.31 -15.89
C THR A 109 12.38 -40.57 -15.30
N PHE A 110 11.19 -41.18 -15.37
CA PHE A 110 9.95 -40.61 -14.85
C PHE A 110 9.89 -40.73 -13.33
N GLN A 111 9.49 -39.65 -12.66
CA GLN A 111 9.32 -39.61 -11.20
C GLN A 111 7.90 -39.12 -10.89
N PRO A 112 6.92 -40.02 -10.72
CA PRO A 112 5.51 -39.64 -10.61
C PRO A 112 5.24 -38.71 -9.41
N ALA A 113 5.89 -38.97 -8.27
CA ALA A 113 5.76 -38.13 -7.08
C ALA A 113 6.24 -36.68 -7.30
N ARG A 114 7.25 -36.47 -8.16
CA ARG A 114 7.77 -35.13 -8.46
C ARG A 114 6.82 -34.37 -9.38
N VAL A 115 6.32 -35.03 -10.42
CA VAL A 115 5.35 -34.43 -11.35
C VAL A 115 4.05 -34.09 -10.64
N ASP A 116 3.54 -34.98 -9.79
CA ASP A 116 2.36 -34.71 -8.96
C ASP A 116 2.56 -33.51 -8.03
N ALA A 117 3.70 -33.44 -7.33
CA ALA A 117 4.03 -32.31 -6.47
C ALA A 117 4.12 -30.97 -7.24
N LEU A 118 4.68 -30.98 -8.46
CA LEU A 118 4.75 -29.79 -9.32
C LEU A 118 3.38 -29.35 -9.82
N LEU A 119 2.54 -30.29 -10.28
CA LEU A 119 1.19 -30.00 -10.75
C LEU A 119 0.30 -29.48 -9.63
N ARG A 120 0.38 -30.09 -8.44
CA ARG A 120 -0.35 -29.61 -7.25
C ARG A 120 0.11 -28.21 -6.83
N ARG A 121 1.42 -27.94 -6.86
CA ARG A 121 1.96 -26.61 -6.58
C ARG A 121 1.50 -25.58 -7.61
N LEU A 122 1.42 -25.95 -8.89
CA LEU A 122 0.91 -25.10 -9.95
C LEU A 122 -0.59 -24.79 -9.74
N ASP A 123 -1.40 -25.79 -9.38
CA ASP A 123 -2.82 -25.61 -9.10
C ASP A 123 -3.06 -24.70 -7.88
N GLU A 124 -2.34 -24.95 -6.78
CA GLU A 124 -2.40 -24.13 -5.55
C GLU A 124 -1.97 -22.68 -5.83
N GLN A 125 -0.84 -22.47 -6.53
CA GLN A 125 -0.35 -21.13 -6.85
C GLN A 125 -1.23 -20.43 -7.88
N SER A 126 -1.81 -21.14 -8.85
CA SER A 126 -2.74 -20.55 -9.81
C SER A 126 -4.03 -20.11 -9.14
N THR A 127 -4.56 -20.91 -8.22
CA THR A 127 -5.73 -20.56 -7.41
C THR A 127 -5.45 -19.35 -6.52
N LEU A 128 -4.30 -19.34 -5.82
CA LEU A 128 -3.89 -18.22 -4.99
C LEU A 128 -3.66 -16.95 -5.82
N ALA A 129 -2.96 -17.06 -6.95
CA ALA A 129 -2.71 -15.94 -7.85
C ALA A 129 -3.99 -15.45 -8.53
N CYS A 130 -4.98 -16.30 -8.81
CA CYS A 130 -6.29 -15.87 -9.28
C CYS A 130 -7.13 -15.21 -8.19
N ILE A 131 -7.03 -15.67 -6.94
CA ILE A 131 -7.69 -15.02 -5.80
C ILE A 131 -7.02 -13.67 -5.51
N ASP A 132 -5.71 -13.56 -5.64
CA ASP A 132 -4.95 -12.34 -5.39
C ASP A 132 -5.02 -11.35 -6.57
N SER A 133 -5.01 -11.84 -7.81
CA SER A 133 -5.41 -11.11 -9.01
C SER A 133 -6.85 -10.61 -8.84
N GLY A 134 -7.76 -11.46 -8.38
CA GLY A 134 -9.10 -11.07 -7.99
C GLY A 134 -9.08 -9.96 -6.95
N LYS A 135 -8.33 -10.07 -5.85
CA LYS A 135 -8.25 -9.07 -4.78
C LYS A 135 -7.53 -7.79 -5.19
N SER A 136 -6.55 -7.84 -6.09
CA SER A 136 -5.82 -6.69 -6.62
C SER A 136 -6.60 -6.00 -7.73
N ILE A 137 -7.40 -6.73 -8.51
CA ILE A 137 -8.42 -6.20 -9.44
C ILE A 137 -9.63 -5.70 -8.66
N PHE A 138 -9.97 -6.29 -7.50
CA PHE A 138 -10.94 -5.72 -6.57
C PHE A 138 -10.32 -4.60 -5.73
N GLN A 139 -9.01 -4.44 -5.55
CA GLN A 139 -8.46 -3.23 -4.91
C GLN A 139 -8.24 -2.09 -5.91
N ASN A 140 -7.86 -2.41 -7.15
CA ASN A 140 -7.82 -1.46 -8.27
C ASN A 140 -9.23 -1.17 -8.83
N GLY A 141 -10.18 -2.09 -8.66
CA GLY A 141 -11.59 -1.99 -9.07
C GLY A 141 -12.57 -1.66 -7.94
N GLN A 142 -12.19 -1.78 -6.65
CA GLN A 142 -12.91 -1.21 -5.49
C GLN A 142 -12.36 0.15 -5.07
N GLN A 143 -11.44 0.73 -5.84
CA GLN A 143 -11.53 2.17 -6.13
C GLN A 143 -12.81 2.52 -6.92
N GLY A 144 -13.57 1.54 -7.43
CA GLY A 144 -14.81 1.73 -8.19
C GLY A 144 -16.05 0.92 -7.75
N ARG A 145 -16.03 0.17 -6.64
CA ARG A 145 -17.22 -0.61 -6.22
C ARG A 145 -17.27 -0.89 -4.71
N THR A 146 -17.76 0.09 -3.95
CA THR A 146 -18.36 -0.13 -2.64
C THR A 146 -19.67 -0.91 -2.80
N GLY A 147 -19.89 -1.95 -2.00
CA GLY A 147 -21.21 -2.53 -1.88
C GLY A 147 -21.23 -3.74 -0.98
N GLY A 148 -21.65 -3.55 0.28
CA GLY A 148 -21.89 -4.66 1.19
C GLY A 148 -22.16 -4.28 2.63
N PHE A 149 -22.90 -3.20 2.90
CA PHE A 149 -23.61 -3.08 4.18
C PHE A 149 -24.79 -2.12 4.04
N PHE A 150 -25.94 -2.50 4.62
CA PHE A 150 -27.25 -1.84 4.67
C PHE A 150 -28.22 -2.11 3.52
N VAL A 151 -28.98 -3.22 3.64
CA VAL A 151 -30.37 -3.29 3.15
C VAL A 151 -31.23 -3.73 4.31
N GLU A 152 -31.88 -2.78 4.99
CA GLU A 152 -32.99 -3.12 5.91
C GLU A 152 -34.17 -2.15 5.87
N LYS A 153 -34.17 -1.12 5.01
CA LYS A 153 -35.40 -0.39 4.65
C LYS A 153 -35.41 -0.12 3.16
N GLY A 154 -36.40 -0.69 2.49
CA GLY A 154 -36.50 -0.77 1.03
C GLY A 154 -36.42 0.60 0.36
N PHE A 155 -35.30 0.86 -0.31
CA PHE A 155 -35.21 1.88 -1.33
C PHE A 155 -35.80 1.28 -2.61
N SER A 156 -37.01 1.70 -2.97
CA SER A 156 -37.74 1.24 -4.15
C SER A 156 -37.08 1.79 -5.41
N TRP A 157 -36.11 1.04 -5.95
CA TRP A 157 -35.45 1.36 -7.22
C TRP A 157 -36.45 1.53 -8.38
N SER A 158 -37.61 0.86 -8.29
CA SER A 158 -38.71 0.96 -9.27
C SER A 158 -39.42 2.32 -9.32
N GLU A 159 -39.48 3.05 -8.20
CA GLU A 159 -40.06 4.41 -8.21
C GLU A 159 -39.07 5.45 -8.76
N VAL A 160 -37.78 5.24 -8.50
CA VAL A 160 -36.72 6.09 -9.05
C VAL A 160 -36.61 5.91 -10.56
N SER A 161 -36.72 4.68 -11.09
CA SER A 161 -36.71 4.43 -12.53
C SER A 161 -37.94 5.02 -13.24
N LYS A 162 -39.12 4.94 -12.62
CA LYS A 162 -40.36 5.47 -13.20
C LYS A 162 -40.35 7.01 -13.30
N ARG A 163 -39.85 7.70 -12.26
CA ARG A 163 -39.67 9.17 -12.31
C ARG A 163 -38.51 9.60 -13.21
N ALA A 164 -37.50 8.76 -13.39
CA ALA A 164 -36.38 9.02 -14.30
C ALA A 164 -36.79 8.94 -15.78
N GLU A 165 -37.76 8.10 -16.13
CA GLU A 165 -38.32 8.04 -17.50
C GLU A 165 -39.23 9.21 -17.84
N GLU A 166 -40.04 9.69 -16.88
CA GLU A 166 -40.99 10.79 -17.12
C GLU A 166 -40.32 12.17 -17.20
N GLU A 167 -39.20 12.39 -16.50
CA GLU A 167 -38.43 13.64 -16.56
C GLU A 167 -36.93 13.38 -16.76
N LYS A 168 -36.48 13.38 -18.03
CA LYS A 168 -35.06 13.16 -18.40
C LYS A 168 -34.07 14.08 -17.66
N LEU A 169 -34.50 15.28 -17.25
CA LEU A 169 -33.71 16.22 -16.46
C LEU A 169 -33.54 15.77 -14.99
N PHE A 170 -34.55 15.11 -14.42
CA PHE A 170 -34.51 14.60 -13.05
C PHE A 170 -33.57 13.39 -12.94
N ALA A 171 -33.58 12.50 -13.94
CA ALA A 171 -32.67 11.36 -14.03
C ALA A 171 -31.19 11.77 -14.05
N ALA A 172 -30.86 12.77 -14.88
CA ALA A 172 -29.50 13.30 -14.97
C ALA A 172 -29.06 13.97 -13.65
N GLY A 173 -29.95 14.73 -13.01
CA GLY A 173 -29.69 15.35 -11.70
C GLY A 173 -29.43 14.33 -10.59
N ALA A 174 -30.20 13.24 -10.56
CA ALA A 174 -30.04 12.18 -9.56
C ALA A 174 -28.67 11.48 -9.68
N VAL A 175 -28.20 11.21 -10.91
CA VAL A 175 -26.89 10.59 -11.14
C VAL A 175 -25.75 11.52 -10.69
N VAL A 176 -25.83 12.81 -11.02
CA VAL A 176 -24.81 13.80 -10.59
C VAL A 176 -24.78 13.91 -9.07
N PHE A 177 -25.94 13.97 -8.41
CA PHE A 177 -26.01 14.02 -6.96
C PHE A 177 -25.42 12.76 -6.31
N ALA A 178 -25.70 11.58 -6.87
CA ALA A 178 -25.12 10.32 -6.42
C ALA A 178 -23.58 10.32 -6.54
N MET A 179 -23.04 10.80 -7.67
CA MET A 179 -21.59 10.93 -7.87
C MET A 179 -20.96 11.91 -6.88
N VAL A 180 -21.53 13.10 -6.72
CA VAL A 180 -21.00 14.12 -5.79
C VAL A 180 -21.08 13.61 -4.35
N GLY A 181 -22.17 12.95 -3.99
CA GLY A 181 -22.33 12.30 -2.69
C GLY A 181 -21.24 11.25 -2.44
N PHE A 182 -20.99 10.39 -3.42
CA PHE A 182 -19.95 9.36 -3.33
C PHE A 182 -18.55 9.95 -3.16
N ILE A 183 -18.18 10.94 -3.99
CA ILE A 183 -16.89 11.63 -3.88
C ILE A 183 -16.75 12.32 -2.52
N SER A 184 -17.81 12.99 -2.07
CA SER A 184 -17.83 13.66 -0.76
C SER A 184 -17.62 12.67 0.39
N VAL A 185 -18.27 11.51 0.33
CA VAL A 185 -18.09 10.44 1.32
C VAL A 185 -16.65 9.92 1.33
N LEU A 186 -16.04 9.67 0.18
CA LEU A 186 -14.64 9.23 0.12
C LEU A 186 -13.69 10.27 0.72
N VAL A 187 -13.91 11.55 0.42
CA VAL A 187 -13.12 12.65 1.01
C VAL A 187 -13.33 12.74 2.51
N LEU A 188 -14.56 12.55 3.00
CA LEU A 188 -14.88 12.53 4.43
C LEU A 188 -14.21 11.34 5.15
N ILE A 189 -14.16 10.16 4.53
CA ILE A 189 -13.50 8.98 5.10
C ILE A 189 -11.99 9.18 5.20
N ASP A 190 -11.32 9.62 4.12
CA ASP A 190 -9.86 9.87 4.16
C ASP A 190 -9.52 10.98 5.16
N SER A 191 -10.27 12.09 5.13
CA SER A 191 -10.10 13.20 6.08
C SER A 191 -10.36 12.74 7.53
N GLY A 192 -11.42 11.96 7.74
CA GLY A 192 -11.80 11.39 9.04
C GLY A 192 -10.74 10.43 9.58
N PHE A 193 -10.23 9.51 8.75
CA PHE A 193 -9.17 8.59 9.13
C PHE A 193 -7.89 9.34 9.52
N ARG A 194 -7.50 10.36 8.77
CA ARG A 194 -6.34 11.21 9.10
C ARG A 194 -6.54 11.96 10.42
N TRP A 195 -7.74 12.49 10.66
CA TRP A 195 -8.09 13.13 11.93
C TRP A 195 -8.04 12.15 13.10
N ILE A 196 -8.61 10.96 12.94
CA ILE A 196 -8.61 9.90 13.95
C ILE A 196 -7.17 9.48 14.27
N MET A 197 -6.31 9.28 13.26
CA MET A 197 -4.91 8.96 13.49
C MET A 197 -4.14 10.11 14.15
N ALA A 198 -4.43 11.36 13.80
CA ALA A 198 -3.85 12.52 14.48
C ALA A 198 -4.27 12.57 15.96
N LEU A 199 -5.53 12.26 16.27
CA LEU A 199 -6.05 12.18 17.63
C LEU A 199 -5.47 10.99 18.42
N LEU A 200 -5.39 9.81 17.80
CA LEU A 200 -4.86 8.59 18.43
C LEU A 200 -3.38 8.72 18.80
N TYR A 201 -2.56 9.31 17.92
CA TYR A 201 -1.14 9.50 18.20
C TYR A 201 -0.83 10.78 18.97
N ASN A 202 -1.79 11.70 19.08
CA ASN A 202 -1.71 12.97 19.81
C ASN A 202 -0.34 13.66 19.66
N ARG A 203 0.15 13.77 18.42
CA ARG A 203 1.47 14.36 18.14
C ARG A 203 1.36 15.87 18.22
N LYS A 204 2.22 16.49 19.02
CA LYS A 204 2.36 17.94 19.09
C LYS A 204 3.75 18.37 18.68
N ALA A 205 3.82 19.44 17.89
CA ALA A 205 5.07 20.16 17.73
C ALA A 205 5.41 20.86 19.05
N CYS A 206 6.67 20.78 19.42
CA CYS A 206 7.23 21.40 20.61
C CYS A 206 8.70 21.74 20.33
N ARG A 207 9.35 22.44 21.25
CA ARG A 207 10.80 22.63 21.24
C ARG A 207 11.28 22.52 22.68
N ILE A 208 11.54 21.30 23.10
CA ILE A 208 11.97 20.99 24.46
C ILE A 208 13.46 20.66 24.41
N PRO A 209 14.33 21.34 25.18
CA PRO A 209 15.74 20.98 25.29
C PRO A 209 15.85 19.57 25.88
N ALA A 210 16.69 18.75 25.27
CA ALA A 210 16.87 17.36 25.68
C ALA A 210 18.27 16.87 25.35
N ASP A 211 18.78 15.99 26.19
CA ASP A 211 20.09 15.37 26.00
C ASP A 211 19.92 13.90 25.64
N LEU A 212 20.50 13.49 24.52
CA LEU A 212 20.49 12.11 24.09
C LEU A 212 21.78 11.43 24.54
N LYS A 213 21.64 10.49 25.48
CA LYS A 213 22.75 9.68 26.00
C LYS A 213 22.80 8.33 25.31
N VAL A 214 23.91 8.07 24.62
CA VAL A 214 24.17 6.83 23.87
C VAL A 214 25.48 6.23 24.39
N GLY A 215 25.36 5.22 25.26
CA GLY A 215 26.50 4.66 25.97
C GLY A 215 27.19 5.71 26.86
N LYS A 216 28.39 6.14 26.46
CA LYS A 216 29.19 7.17 27.17
C LYS A 216 29.11 8.56 26.56
N LYS A 217 28.48 8.71 25.38
CA LYS A 217 28.36 9.98 24.67
C LYS A 217 27.05 10.66 25.10
N VAL A 218 27.09 11.97 25.27
CA VAL A 218 25.91 12.82 25.50
C VAL A 218 25.84 13.80 24.35
N ILE A 219 24.67 13.91 23.73
CA ILE A 219 24.43 14.72 22.54
C ILE A 219 23.29 15.67 22.84
N GLU A 220 23.58 16.96 22.85
CA GLU A 220 22.60 18.00 23.12
C GLU A 220 21.70 18.22 21.90
N GLY A 221 20.41 18.42 22.15
CA GLY A 221 19.46 18.67 21.09
C GLY A 221 18.10 19.14 21.56
N LEU A 222 17.16 19.08 20.63
CA LEU A 222 15.80 19.58 20.82
C LEU A 222 14.81 18.52 20.40
N VAL A 223 13.81 18.26 21.24
CA VAL A 223 12.63 17.49 20.85
C VAL A 223 11.67 18.41 20.12
N VAL A 224 11.61 18.25 18.79
CA VAL A 224 10.79 19.06 17.88
C VAL A 224 9.34 18.55 17.79
N THR A 225 9.14 17.27 18.05
CA THR A 225 7.81 16.66 18.07
C THR A 225 7.74 15.64 19.18
N LEU A 226 6.68 15.73 19.99
CA LEU A 226 6.40 14.77 21.04
C LEU A 226 5.04 14.10 20.80
N GLY A 227 5.03 12.78 20.75
CA GLY A 227 3.84 11.95 20.69
C GLY A 227 3.81 10.93 21.81
N ARG A 228 2.70 10.20 21.94
CA ARG A 228 2.52 9.19 23.00
C ARG A 228 3.53 8.03 22.90
N GLY A 229 3.90 7.66 21.67
CA GLY A 229 4.75 6.48 21.40
C GLY A 229 6.17 6.82 20.95
N GLY A 230 6.52 8.10 20.84
CA GLY A 230 7.84 8.49 20.36
C GLY A 230 7.99 9.99 20.23
N CYS A 231 9.19 10.40 19.89
CA CYS A 231 9.56 11.80 19.70
C CYS A 231 10.46 11.95 18.47
N ARG A 232 10.60 13.20 18.01
CA ARG A 232 11.55 13.59 16.97
C ARG A 232 12.61 14.46 17.60
N PHE A 233 13.85 14.02 17.52
CA PHE A 233 15.01 14.71 18.07
C PHE A 233 15.77 15.41 16.96
N HIS A 234 16.16 16.66 17.20
CA HIS A 234 16.99 17.46 16.34
C HIS A 234 18.29 17.78 17.09
N PRO A 235 19.44 17.22 16.67
CA PRO A 235 20.71 17.50 17.32
C PRO A 235 21.13 18.95 17.06
N ILE A 236 21.69 19.62 18.07
CA ILE A 236 22.30 20.95 17.90
C ILE A 236 23.66 20.80 17.19
N ASP A 237 24.45 19.80 17.60
CA ASP A 237 25.70 19.44 16.95
C ASP A 237 25.51 18.22 16.04
N THR A 238 25.39 18.46 14.74
CA THR A 238 25.24 17.42 13.73
C THR A 238 26.49 16.54 13.61
N MET A 239 27.69 17.09 13.84
CA MET A 239 28.93 16.32 13.73
C MET A 239 29.08 15.31 14.87
N ALA A 240 28.76 15.72 16.11
CA ALA A 240 28.73 14.82 17.25
C ALA A 240 27.66 13.72 17.09
N PHE A 241 26.51 14.09 16.50
CA PHE A 241 25.44 13.16 16.19
C PHE A 241 25.83 12.11 15.15
N ASP A 242 26.45 12.53 14.04
CA ASP A 242 26.90 11.63 12.98
C ASP A 242 27.97 10.65 13.48
N ALA A 243 28.86 11.08 14.38
CA ALA A 243 29.85 10.23 15.02
C ALA A 243 29.25 9.18 16.00
N ALA A 244 28.01 9.37 16.46
CA ALA A 244 27.28 8.44 17.33
C ALA A 244 26.23 7.62 16.58
N LEU A 245 26.05 7.87 15.28
CA LEU A 245 24.93 7.36 14.49
C LEU A 245 24.94 5.82 14.36
N ALA A 246 26.13 5.22 14.31
CA ALA A 246 26.29 3.77 14.33
C ALA A 246 25.81 3.15 15.65
N ASP A 247 26.15 3.78 16.78
CA ASP A 247 25.76 3.33 18.11
C ASP A 247 24.24 3.47 18.31
N ILE A 248 23.65 4.58 17.85
CA ILE A 248 22.22 4.90 17.94
C ILE A 248 21.33 3.86 17.21
N ARG A 249 21.79 3.30 16.08
CA ARG A 249 21.01 2.31 15.31
C ARG A 249 20.95 0.95 16.01
N GLY A 250 21.97 0.59 16.77
CA GLY A 250 22.12 -0.74 17.36
C GLY A 250 21.70 -0.84 18.83
N THR A 251 21.59 0.27 19.55
CA THR A 251 21.41 0.28 21.01
C THR A 251 20.21 1.10 21.47
N VAL A 252 19.71 0.79 22.67
CA VAL A 252 18.73 1.63 23.37
C VAL A 252 19.46 2.87 23.87
N ALA A 253 18.96 4.03 23.49
CA ALA A 253 19.46 5.32 23.96
C ALA A 253 18.57 5.84 25.10
N LEU A 254 19.14 6.68 25.95
CA LEU A 254 18.41 7.38 27.00
C LEU A 254 18.22 8.82 26.58
N LEU A 255 16.97 9.24 26.45
CA LEU A 255 16.61 10.63 26.22
C LEU A 255 16.32 11.28 27.58
N LEU A 256 17.14 12.25 27.95
CA LEU A 256 16.98 13.06 29.16
C LEU A 256 16.22 14.33 28.80
N ILE A 257 15.07 14.52 29.42
CA ILE A 257 14.30 15.75 29.31
C ILE A 257 14.17 16.30 30.72
N GLU A 258 14.87 17.40 31.01
CA GLU A 258 15.01 17.93 32.38
C GLU A 258 15.57 16.85 33.32
N ASP A 259 14.82 16.47 34.37
CA ASP A 259 15.20 15.47 35.36
C ASP A 259 14.61 14.07 35.09
N GLU A 260 13.98 13.86 33.93
CA GLU A 260 13.33 12.59 33.57
C GLU A 260 14.08 11.85 32.46
N ASP A 261 14.23 10.54 32.62
CA ASP A 261 14.91 9.65 31.67
C ASP A 261 13.94 8.75 30.91
N PHE A 262 14.09 8.71 29.59
CA PHE A 262 13.27 7.91 28.70
C PHE A 262 14.12 6.96 27.87
N GLU A 263 13.85 5.66 28.02
CA GLU A 263 14.40 4.65 27.12
C GLU A 263 13.77 4.77 25.73
N VAL A 264 14.62 5.06 24.74
CA VAL A 264 14.21 5.25 23.35
C VAL A 264 15.02 4.38 22.39
N ARG A 265 14.35 3.97 21.33
CA ARG A 265 14.96 3.23 20.22
C ARG A 265 14.85 4.05 18.93
N CYS A 266 15.93 4.10 18.17
CA CYS A 266 15.93 4.75 16.87
C CYS A 266 14.95 4.03 15.92
N SER A 267 13.97 4.75 15.40
CA SER A 267 12.98 4.24 14.44
C SER A 267 13.29 4.65 13.00
N GLY A 268 13.97 5.78 12.79
CA GLY A 268 14.33 6.27 11.47
C GLY A 268 15.17 7.54 11.57
N ILE A 269 16.13 7.68 10.66
CA ILE A 269 17.06 8.81 10.61
C ILE A 269 16.79 9.55 9.31
N TYR A 270 16.66 10.87 9.41
CA TYR A 270 16.47 11.79 8.28
C TYR A 270 17.54 12.88 8.35
N ASP A 271 17.71 13.64 7.26
CA ASP A 271 18.81 14.59 7.09
C ASP A 271 19.08 15.51 8.30
N THR A 272 18.02 16.05 8.92
CA THR A 272 18.14 16.99 10.04
C THR A 272 17.56 16.47 11.33
N VAL A 273 16.85 15.35 11.33
CA VAL A 273 16.05 14.89 12.47
C VAL A 273 16.05 13.38 12.57
N THR A 274 15.98 12.88 13.80
CA THR A 274 15.87 11.44 14.05
C THR A 274 14.59 11.14 14.81
N ASP A 275 13.85 10.16 14.30
CA ASP A 275 12.63 9.66 14.94
C ASP A 275 13.00 8.58 15.95
N PHE A 276 12.64 8.82 17.20
CA PHE A 276 12.82 7.90 18.32
C PHE A 276 11.46 7.35 18.78
N ARG A 277 11.42 6.06 19.11
CA ARG A 277 10.27 5.39 19.69
C ARG A 277 10.54 5.12 21.16
N PHE A 278 9.61 5.48 22.03
CA PHE A 278 9.71 5.13 23.46
C PHE A 278 9.49 3.63 23.63
N GLU A 279 10.33 2.96 24.43
CA GLU A 279 10.12 1.56 24.81
C GLU A 279 8.82 1.41 25.61
N ARG A 280 8.58 2.34 26.55
CA ARG A 280 7.31 2.46 27.28
C ARG A 280 6.57 3.70 26.81
N SER A 281 5.36 3.53 26.27
CA SER A 281 4.56 4.66 25.83
C SER A 281 4.21 5.58 27.01
N ILE A 282 4.41 6.88 26.85
CA ILE A 282 4.07 7.88 27.86
C ILE A 282 2.54 8.05 27.96
N THR A 283 2.03 8.40 29.14
CA THR A 283 0.60 8.70 29.30
C THR A 283 0.27 10.10 28.75
N ILE A 284 -1.00 10.36 28.43
CA ILE A 284 -1.43 11.69 27.96
C ILE A 284 -1.17 12.77 29.02
N LYS A 285 -1.33 12.43 30.31
CA LYS A 285 -1.07 13.35 31.42
C LYS A 285 0.41 13.71 31.48
N HIS A 286 1.29 12.72 31.34
CA HIS A 286 2.73 12.90 31.36
C HIS A 286 3.22 13.66 30.12
N GLN A 287 2.68 13.35 28.94
CA GLN A 287 2.94 14.13 27.73
C GLN A 287 2.60 15.62 27.92
N ARG A 288 1.44 15.92 28.54
CA ARG A 288 1.07 17.31 28.82
C ARG A 288 2.04 17.99 29.79
N ALA A 289 2.59 17.27 30.76
CA ALA A 289 3.60 17.79 31.68
C ALA A 289 4.89 18.15 30.93
N LEU A 290 5.43 17.23 30.12
CA LEU A 290 6.63 17.47 29.30
C LEU A 290 6.46 18.66 28.35
N LEU A 291 5.26 18.81 27.76
CA LEU A 291 4.97 19.91 26.84
C LEU A 291 4.97 21.30 27.50
N VAL A 292 4.93 21.41 28.83
CA VAL A 292 5.07 22.68 29.55
C VAL A 292 6.49 23.23 29.41
N HIS A 293 7.49 22.35 29.25
CA HIS A 293 8.91 22.71 29.07
C HIS A 293 9.24 23.14 27.63
N SER A 294 8.24 23.22 26.75
CA SER A 294 8.44 23.65 25.38
C SER A 294 8.66 25.16 25.30
N THR A 295 9.74 25.58 24.66
CA THR A 295 10.04 27.00 24.37
C THR A 295 9.02 27.64 23.42
N ILE A 296 8.29 26.82 22.65
CA ILE A 296 7.19 27.26 21.78
C ILE A 296 5.83 26.77 22.31
N SER A 297 4.77 27.51 21.99
CA SER A 297 3.40 27.05 22.27
C SER A 297 3.10 25.76 21.50
N PRO A 298 2.80 24.63 22.18
CA PRO A 298 2.59 23.36 21.50
C PRO A 298 1.34 23.36 20.62
N TYR A 299 1.47 22.96 19.36
CA TYR A 299 0.36 22.85 18.42
C TYR A 299 0.30 21.47 17.76
N TYR A 300 -0.88 21.08 17.30
CA TYR A 300 -1.09 19.79 16.64
C TYR A 300 -0.43 19.77 15.27
N ILE A 301 0.36 18.74 15.00
CA ILE A 301 0.97 18.53 13.69
C ILE A 301 0.44 17.26 13.02
N ARG A 302 0.27 17.35 11.71
CA ARG A 302 -0.04 16.20 10.87
C ARG A 302 1.26 15.44 10.58
N LYS A 303 1.18 14.11 10.49
CA LYS A 303 2.31 13.28 10.04
C LYS A 303 2.61 13.66 8.59
N SER A 304 3.70 14.39 8.33
CA SER A 304 4.19 14.59 6.96
C SER A 304 4.71 13.25 6.44
N ARG A 305 4.29 12.89 5.23
CA ARG A 305 4.78 11.67 4.56
C ARG A 305 6.20 11.86 4.04
N ASP A 306 6.58 13.11 3.80
CA ASP A 306 7.94 13.50 3.42
C ASP A 306 8.71 13.95 4.66
N GLY A 307 9.89 13.37 4.86
CA GLY A 307 10.85 13.81 5.88
C GLY A 307 11.04 15.33 5.79
N GLY A 308 10.79 16.00 6.91
CA GLY A 308 10.41 17.41 6.96
C GLY A 308 11.50 18.43 6.59
N THR A 309 11.91 18.48 5.34
CA THR A 309 12.80 19.52 4.82
C THR A 309 12.13 20.89 4.80
N LYS A 310 10.84 20.98 4.45
CA LYS A 310 10.15 22.28 4.31
C LYS A 310 9.71 22.97 5.62
N ALA A 311 9.73 22.28 6.76
CA ALA A 311 9.25 22.87 8.02
C ALA A 311 10.36 23.58 8.82
N VAL A 312 11.63 23.31 8.52
CA VAL A 312 12.78 23.82 9.29
C VAL A 312 13.35 25.10 8.69
N GLU A 313 13.24 25.29 7.37
CA GLU A 313 13.77 26.48 6.66
C GLU A 313 13.08 27.82 7.01
N GLY A 314 11.90 27.80 7.64
CA GLY A 314 11.17 29.02 8.01
C GLY A 314 11.42 29.55 9.42
N LEU A 315 12.39 28.98 10.15
CA LEU A 315 12.44 29.08 11.62
C LEU A 315 13.86 29.16 12.20
N ILE A 316 14.87 29.39 11.35
CA ILE A 316 16.20 29.89 11.73
C ILE A 316 16.20 31.40 11.50
#